data_AF-A0A1N7FCN4-F1
#
_entry.id   AF-A0A1N7FCN4-F1
#
_cell.length_a   1.000
_cell.length_b   1.000
_cell.length_c   1.000
_cell.angle_alpha   90.00
_cell.angle_beta   90.00
_cell.angle_gamma   90.00
#
_symmetry.space_group_name_H-M   'P 1'
#
loop_
_entity.id
_entity.type
_entity.pdbx_description
1 polymer ?
#
loop_
_entity_poly.entity_id
_entity_poly.type
_entity_poly.pdbx_seq_one_letter_code
_entity_poly.pdbx_strand_id
1 'polypeptide(L)'
;MEFGRQVQGINRVRIGVDRWVGIDDIVADESDTVGYLAVVNIGCSDGKVSFGERRRHVCSAADTDLDDSVVGRQHVEQRLRVPARVGHGGTFMPPAAIAVAMLVDIVPVGNVSATVKRSASAALRSVYDCDVTVNDAQSVPNGAYDADRNQYTAETFIQLAERVGRGDKNIAITPHDLFYRRRNYVFGLAYLDGSGSVVSTYRLQTSSDGGFSNQSAADIFEDRVRKEIVHEIGHTYGLEHCDNNRCVMNFSPTVREVDIKEENLCGSCQRLIG
;
A
#
# COMPACT_ATOMS: atom_id res chain seq x y z
N MET A 1 -11.50 22.15 74.40
CA MET A 1 -12.11 23.11 73.46
C MET A 1 -12.38 22.32 72.18
N GLU A 2 -13.42 21.50 72.18
CA GLU A 2 -14.80 21.80 71.72
C GLU A 2 -14.94 21.91 70.19
N PHE A 3 -15.75 20.95 69.66
CA PHE A 3 -16.68 20.95 68.51
C PHE A 3 -16.23 21.51 67.14
N GLY A 4 -16.58 20.91 65.99
CA GLY A 4 -17.66 19.97 65.73
C GLY A 4 -17.65 19.35 64.33
N ARG A 5 -18.47 18.30 64.20
CA ARG A 5 -18.86 17.61 62.96
C ARG A 5 -19.64 18.55 62.03
N GLN A 6 -19.50 18.34 60.73
CA GLN A 6 -20.67 18.38 59.83
C GLN A 6 -20.52 17.39 58.67
N VAL A 7 -21.65 16.79 58.33
CA VAL A 7 -21.90 15.71 57.37
C VAL A 7 -22.95 16.23 56.36
N GLN A 8 -23.04 15.59 55.18
CA GLN A 8 -23.99 15.72 54.07
C GLN A 8 -23.68 16.82 53.02
N GLY A 9 -23.92 16.61 51.72
CA GLY A 9 -24.85 15.67 51.11
C GLY A 9 -24.52 15.23 49.69
N ILE A 10 -25.14 14.09 49.37
CA ILE A 10 -25.20 13.40 48.09
C ILE A 10 -26.22 14.13 47.22
N ASN A 11 -25.95 14.30 45.92
CA ASN A 11 -27.04 14.42 44.95
C ASN A 11 -26.83 13.47 43.77
N ARG A 12 -27.74 12.49 43.71
CA ARG A 12 -28.00 11.62 42.56
C ARG A 12 -28.73 12.43 41.49
N VAL A 13 -28.32 12.31 40.24
CA VAL A 13 -29.24 12.29 39.10
C VAL A 13 -28.84 11.14 38.18
N ARG A 14 -29.80 10.28 37.86
CA ARG A 14 -29.73 9.23 36.85
C ARG A 14 -30.69 9.58 35.71
N ILE A 15 -30.45 8.89 34.58
CA ILE A 15 -31.32 8.60 33.42
C ILE A 15 -31.35 9.72 32.37
N GLY A 16 -31.06 9.50 31.09
CA GLY A 16 -30.69 8.29 30.33
C GLY A 16 -30.63 8.59 28.82
N VAL A 17 -29.98 7.68 28.06
CA VAL A 17 -30.14 7.26 26.63
C VAL A 17 -30.42 8.34 25.57
N ASP A 18 -29.81 8.43 24.39
CA ASP A 18 -29.25 7.46 23.42
C ASP A 18 -28.42 8.29 22.41
N ARG A 19 -27.23 7.85 22.00
CA ARG A 19 -26.78 7.84 20.58
C ARG A 19 -25.33 7.41 20.43
N TRP A 20 -25.15 6.49 19.48
CA TRP A 20 -23.90 6.00 18.93
C TRP A 20 -23.01 7.13 18.39
N VAL A 21 -21.71 7.10 18.75
CA VAL A 21 -20.63 7.77 18.02
C VAL A 21 -19.36 6.92 18.14
N GLY A 22 -18.76 6.62 16.98
CA GLY A 22 -17.34 6.44 16.68
C GLY A 22 -16.47 5.62 17.63
N ILE A 23 -15.95 4.49 17.13
CA ILE A 23 -14.69 3.95 17.65
C ILE A 23 -13.60 4.86 17.11
N ASP A 24 -13.03 5.67 18.00
CA ASP A 24 -11.89 6.54 17.71
C ASP A 24 -10.60 5.70 17.61
N ASP A 25 -9.87 5.91 16.52
CA ASP A 25 -8.51 5.43 16.33
C ASP A 25 -7.57 6.05 17.39
N ILE A 26 -6.89 5.19 18.16
CA ILE A 26 -5.81 5.62 19.05
C ILE A 26 -4.53 5.71 18.20
N VAL A 27 -4.27 6.89 17.66
CA VAL A 27 -2.93 7.26 17.18
C VAL A 27 -2.19 7.91 18.35
N ALA A 28 -1.11 7.28 18.82
CA ALA A 28 -0.21 7.89 19.78
C ALA A 28 0.44 9.14 19.16
N ASP A 29 0.33 10.26 19.89
CA ASP A 29 0.91 11.55 19.58
C ASP A 29 2.44 11.48 19.67
N GLU A 30 3.12 11.41 18.52
CA GLU A 30 4.56 11.63 18.43
C GLU A 30 4.80 12.97 17.73
N SER A 31 5.44 13.89 18.47
CA SER A 31 5.75 15.24 18.03
C SER A 31 7.07 15.25 17.25
N ASP A 32 6.99 15.45 15.93
CA ASP A 32 8.17 15.58 15.07
C ASP A 32 8.78 16.98 15.16
N THR A 33 10.03 17.04 15.63
CA THR A 33 10.91 18.21 15.50
C THR A 33 11.31 18.41 14.03
N VAL A 34 10.89 19.53 13.45
CA VAL A 34 11.24 19.97 12.09
C VAL A 34 12.72 20.31 12.00
N GLY A 35 13.51 19.38 11.46
CA GLY A 35 14.92 19.60 11.09
C GLY A 35 15.04 20.07 9.64
N TYR A 36 15.36 21.34 9.45
CA TYR A 36 15.73 21.93 8.17
C TYR A 36 16.99 21.23 7.60
N LEU A 37 16.88 20.52 6.48
CA LEU A 37 18.06 20.01 5.75
C LEU A 37 18.38 20.90 4.56
N ALA A 38 19.65 21.31 4.50
CA ALA A 38 20.19 22.24 3.53
C ALA A 38 20.22 21.67 2.11
N VAL A 39 19.91 22.54 1.14
CA VAL A 39 20.06 22.32 -0.29
C VAL A 39 21.56 22.14 -0.61
N VAL A 40 21.95 20.95 -1.05
CA VAL A 40 23.28 20.70 -1.61
C VAL A 40 23.22 20.89 -3.12
N ASN A 41 23.79 22.00 -3.60
CA ASN A 41 24.05 22.23 -5.01
C ASN A 41 25.23 21.37 -5.47
N ILE A 42 24.99 20.41 -6.37
CA ILE A 42 26.04 19.74 -7.13
C ILE A 42 26.11 20.43 -8.49
N GLY A 43 27.13 21.27 -8.67
CA GLY A 43 27.50 21.81 -9.98
C GLY A 43 28.19 20.74 -10.81
N CYS A 44 27.79 20.59 -12.06
CA CYS A 44 28.55 19.87 -13.07
C CYS A 44 28.98 20.84 -14.18
N SER A 45 30.29 20.85 -14.40
CA SER A 45 31.08 21.65 -15.31
C SER A 45 30.91 21.28 -16.78
N ASP A 46 31.05 22.30 -17.62
CA ASP A 46 31.10 22.26 -19.08
C ASP A 46 32.18 21.31 -19.64
N GLY A 47 31.80 20.54 -20.67
CA GLY A 47 32.70 19.84 -21.59
C GLY A 47 32.03 19.67 -22.95
N LYS A 48 32.55 20.36 -23.98
CA LYS A 48 32.03 20.38 -25.36
C LYS A 48 32.59 19.23 -26.23
N VAL A 49 31.88 19.00 -27.35
CA VAL A 49 32.28 18.40 -28.66
C VAL A 49 32.11 16.85 -28.72
N SER A 50 31.54 16.17 -29.74
CA SER A 50 31.30 16.46 -31.17
C SER A 50 30.07 15.69 -31.73
N PHE A 51 29.58 16.15 -32.89
CA PHE A 51 28.63 15.51 -33.80
C PHE A 51 29.16 14.19 -34.42
N GLY A 52 28.27 13.24 -34.67
CA GLY A 52 28.50 12.04 -35.49
C GLY A 52 27.18 11.33 -35.84
N GLU A 53 26.96 11.08 -37.13
CA GLU A 53 25.68 10.69 -37.74
C GLU A 53 25.18 9.24 -37.47
N ARG A 54 23.85 9.12 -37.54
CA ARG A 54 23.01 7.99 -38.03
C ARG A 54 23.56 6.56 -37.91
N ARG A 55 22.80 5.72 -37.18
CA ARG A 55 22.43 4.36 -37.64
C ARG A 55 21.14 3.86 -36.97
N ARG A 56 20.23 3.34 -37.80
CA ARG A 56 19.01 2.61 -37.43
C ARG A 56 19.38 1.23 -36.88
N HIS A 57 18.75 0.80 -35.78
CA HIS A 57 18.47 -0.60 -35.40
C HIS A 57 17.21 -0.54 -34.51
N VAL A 58 16.03 -0.95 -35.01
CA VAL A 58 15.48 -2.32 -35.04
C VAL A 58 15.18 -2.86 -33.64
N CYS A 59 13.90 -3.19 -33.44
CA CYS A 59 13.26 -3.76 -32.27
C CYS A 59 13.94 -5.06 -31.77
N SER A 60 13.84 -5.29 -30.45
CA SER A 60 13.88 -6.62 -29.82
C SER A 60 13.12 -6.50 -28.49
N ALA A 61 11.88 -7.02 -28.46
CA ALA A 61 11.46 -8.23 -27.73
C ALA A 61 11.48 -8.01 -26.19
N ALA A 62 10.34 -7.79 -25.52
CA ALA A 62 9.32 -8.78 -25.14
C ALA A 62 9.92 -9.90 -24.27
N ASP A 63 9.96 -9.68 -22.96
CA ASP A 63 10.19 -10.73 -21.95
C ASP A 63 8.82 -11.08 -21.34
N THR A 64 8.15 -12.02 -21.99
CA THR A 64 7.13 -12.89 -21.40
C THR A 64 7.86 -14.03 -20.71
N ASP A 65 7.88 -14.05 -19.38
CA ASP A 65 8.34 -15.20 -18.59
C ASP A 65 7.64 -15.19 -17.22
N LEU A 66 6.33 -15.41 -17.23
CA LEU A 66 5.54 -15.86 -16.08
C LEU A 66 4.40 -16.74 -16.60
N ASP A 67 4.71 -17.97 -16.99
CA ASP A 67 3.68 -19.02 -17.03
C ASP A 67 4.31 -20.41 -17.12
N ASP A 68 4.19 -21.20 -16.05
CA ASP A 68 4.03 -22.65 -16.15
C ASP A 68 3.73 -23.25 -14.76
N SER A 69 2.50 -23.75 -14.58
CA SER A 69 2.23 -25.10 -14.06
C SER A 69 0.73 -25.40 -14.00
N VAL A 70 0.28 -26.17 -15.00
CA VAL A 70 -1.01 -26.88 -15.05
C VAL A 70 -0.99 -28.10 -14.13
N VAL A 71 -1.95 -28.24 -13.21
CA VAL A 71 -2.60 -29.53 -12.90
C VAL A 71 -4.08 -29.30 -12.57
N GLY A 72 -4.94 -29.84 -13.43
CA GLY A 72 -6.39 -29.75 -13.30
C GLY A 72 -6.98 -30.56 -12.14
N ARG A 73 -8.05 -30.03 -11.57
CA ARG A 73 -9.04 -30.81 -10.83
C ARG A 73 -10.43 -30.52 -11.38
N GLN A 74 -11.08 -31.59 -11.83
CA GLN A 74 -12.45 -31.61 -12.30
C GLN A 74 -13.40 -31.32 -11.11
N HIS A 75 -14.19 -30.27 -11.20
CA HIS A 75 -15.33 -30.07 -10.30
C HIS A 75 -16.58 -30.70 -10.94
N VAL A 76 -17.08 -31.74 -10.29
CA VAL A 76 -18.32 -32.42 -10.64
C VAL A 76 -19.50 -31.56 -10.18
N GLU A 77 -20.29 -31.06 -11.11
CA GLU A 77 -21.58 -30.43 -10.81
C GLU A 77 -22.55 -31.48 -10.24
N GLN A 78 -22.79 -31.46 -8.93
CA GLN A 78 -23.95 -32.14 -8.35
C GLN A 78 -25.16 -31.20 -8.40
N ARG A 79 -25.95 -31.33 -9.48
CA ARG A 79 -27.31 -30.80 -9.59
C ARG A 79 -28.22 -31.47 -8.55
N LEU A 80 -28.40 -30.86 -7.40
CA LEU A 80 -29.49 -31.17 -6.48
C LEU A 80 -30.80 -30.56 -7.00
N ARG A 81 -31.67 -31.43 -7.54
CA ARG A 81 -33.07 -31.10 -7.82
C ARG A 81 -33.82 -30.93 -6.48
N VAL A 82 -34.28 -29.71 -6.20
CA VAL A 82 -35.21 -29.43 -5.10
C VAL A 82 -36.65 -29.50 -5.64
N PRO A 83 -37.58 -30.24 -5.00
CA PRO A 83 -38.96 -30.29 -5.46
C PRO A 83 -39.70 -29.02 -5.08
N ALA A 84 -40.54 -28.53 -6.00
CA ALA A 84 -41.45 -27.43 -5.75
C ALA A 84 -42.42 -27.78 -4.61
N ARG A 85 -42.42 -26.98 -3.54
CA ARG A 85 -43.50 -26.95 -2.56
C ARG A 85 -44.02 -25.52 -2.42
N VAL A 86 -45.32 -25.42 -2.65
CA VAL A 86 -46.18 -24.28 -2.38
C VAL A 86 -46.34 -24.14 -0.86
N GLY A 87 -46.20 -22.92 -0.31
CA GLY A 87 -46.66 -22.65 1.05
C GLY A 87 -46.05 -21.42 1.74
N HIS A 88 -46.85 -20.34 1.75
CA HIS A 88 -46.95 -19.30 2.78
C HIS A 88 -45.76 -18.34 3.01
N GLY A 89 -46.07 -17.05 2.83
CA GLY A 89 -45.18 -15.93 3.06
C GLY A 89 -44.64 -15.89 4.49
N GLY A 90 -43.35 -16.18 4.61
CA GLY A 90 -42.49 -15.70 5.67
C GLY A 90 -41.20 -15.26 4.99
N THR A 91 -40.86 -13.98 5.09
CA THR A 91 -39.59 -13.44 4.62
C THR A 91 -38.49 -14.06 5.48
N PHE A 92 -37.93 -15.18 5.02
CA PHE A 92 -36.79 -15.81 5.68
C PHE A 92 -35.58 -14.94 5.38
N MET A 93 -35.26 -14.01 6.29
CA MET A 93 -33.99 -13.30 6.23
C MET A 93 -32.89 -14.35 6.43
N PRO A 94 -31.99 -14.56 5.46
CA PRO A 94 -30.82 -15.39 5.70
C PRO A 94 -30.02 -14.75 6.85
N PRO A 95 -29.37 -15.55 7.72
CA PRO A 95 -28.47 -15.00 8.71
C PRO A 95 -27.41 -14.16 8.00
N ALA A 96 -27.15 -12.96 8.52
CA ALA A 96 -26.07 -12.12 8.02
C ALA A 96 -24.78 -12.94 8.06
N ALA A 97 -24.23 -13.29 6.90
CA ALA A 97 -22.88 -13.78 6.83
C ALA A 97 -22.00 -12.64 7.34
N ILE A 98 -21.30 -12.86 8.44
CA ILE A 98 -20.24 -11.96 8.88
C ILE A 98 -19.14 -12.13 7.82
N ALA A 99 -19.16 -11.28 6.79
CA ALA A 99 -18.03 -11.15 5.90
C ALA A 99 -16.88 -10.63 6.77
N VAL A 100 -15.89 -11.49 7.00
CA VAL A 100 -14.64 -11.06 7.63
C VAL A 100 -13.95 -10.22 6.57
N ALA A 101 -13.88 -8.90 6.80
CA ALA A 101 -13.14 -8.01 5.92
C ALA A 101 -11.68 -8.47 5.88
N MET A 102 -11.08 -8.44 4.70
CA MET A 102 -9.67 -8.81 4.55
C MET A 102 -8.81 -7.85 5.37
N LEU A 103 -7.78 -8.36 6.04
CA LEU A 103 -6.86 -7.55 6.84
C LEU A 103 -5.55 -7.31 6.07
N VAL A 104 -5.16 -6.04 5.94
CA VAL A 104 -3.84 -5.62 5.44
C VAL A 104 -3.00 -5.03 6.58
N ASP A 105 -1.81 -5.57 6.80
CA ASP A 105 -0.87 -5.03 7.77
C ASP A 105 0.19 -4.15 7.08
N ILE A 106 0.31 -2.91 7.54
CA ILE A 106 1.42 -2.04 7.20
C ILE A 106 2.56 -2.30 8.18
N VAL A 107 3.76 -2.57 7.66
CA VAL A 107 4.98 -2.80 8.43
C VAL A 107 5.98 -1.68 8.12
N PRO A 108 6.07 -0.63 8.95
CA PRO A 108 7.05 0.42 8.75
C PRO A 108 8.47 -0.11 9.00
N VAL A 109 9.40 0.10 8.07
CA VAL A 109 10.81 -0.35 8.20
C VAL A 109 11.75 0.85 8.07
N GLY A 110 12.42 1.19 9.18
CA GLY A 110 13.19 2.43 9.32
C GLY A 110 12.32 3.62 9.73
N ASN A 111 12.78 4.83 9.44
CA ASN A 111 12.09 6.07 9.84
C ASN A 111 11.00 6.46 8.81
N VAL A 112 9.81 5.86 8.94
CA VAL A 112 8.65 6.15 8.09
C VAL A 112 7.76 7.18 8.79
N SER A 113 7.52 8.32 8.13
CA SER A 113 6.72 9.41 8.70
C SER A 113 5.27 9.01 8.96
N ALA A 114 4.64 9.66 9.94
CA ALA A 114 3.22 9.47 10.25
C ALA A 114 2.31 9.78 9.05
N THR A 115 2.68 10.76 8.22
CA THR A 115 1.94 11.09 7.00
C THR A 115 1.94 9.93 6.01
N VAL A 116 3.10 9.31 5.74
CA VAL A 116 3.18 8.14 4.85
C VAL A 116 2.32 6.99 5.39
N LYS A 117 2.41 6.68 6.70
CA LYS A 117 1.60 5.62 7.34
C LYS A 117 0.10 5.89 7.20
N ARG A 118 -0.35 7.13 7.42
CA ARG A 118 -1.76 7.51 7.30
C ARG A 118 -2.26 7.47 5.85
N SER A 119 -1.49 8.02 4.92
CA SER A 119 -1.87 8.04 3.50
C SER A 119 -1.94 6.63 2.92
N ALA A 120 -1.00 5.75 3.28
CA ALA A 120 -1.04 4.33 2.97
C ALA A 120 -2.33 3.67 3.48
N SER A 121 -2.62 3.87 4.76
CA SER A 121 -3.77 3.26 5.42
C SER A 121 -5.09 3.74 4.82
N ALA A 122 -5.22 5.03 4.52
CA ALA A 122 -6.41 5.60 3.88
C ALA A 122 -6.62 5.06 2.44
N ALA A 123 -5.56 4.99 1.63
CA ALA A 123 -5.64 4.48 0.27
C ALA A 123 -6.10 3.01 0.23
N LEU A 124 -5.52 2.17 1.08
CA LEU A 124 -5.87 0.74 1.16
C LEU A 124 -7.33 0.52 1.56
N ARG A 125 -7.79 1.22 2.61
CA ARG A 125 -9.21 1.15 3.00
C ARG A 125 -10.13 1.64 1.89
N SER A 126 -9.78 2.73 1.22
CA SER A 126 -10.61 3.32 0.16
C SER A 126 -10.70 2.46 -1.11
N VAL A 127 -9.60 1.85 -1.54
CA VAL A 127 -9.56 1.12 -2.82
C VAL A 127 -9.99 -0.33 -2.68
N TYR A 128 -9.64 -0.98 -1.57
CA TYR A 128 -9.85 -2.42 -1.38
C TYR A 128 -10.99 -2.77 -0.41
N ASP A 129 -11.60 -1.78 0.26
CA ASP A 129 -12.63 -2.00 1.29
C ASP A 129 -12.17 -3.03 2.36
N CYS A 130 -10.93 -2.86 2.81
CA CYS A 130 -10.25 -3.77 3.72
C CYS A 130 -10.00 -3.13 5.09
N ASP A 131 -9.82 -3.96 6.11
CA ASP A 131 -9.28 -3.51 7.40
C ASP A 131 -7.77 -3.32 7.27
N VAL A 132 -7.24 -2.31 7.97
CA VAL A 132 -5.80 -2.00 7.95
C VAL A 132 -5.29 -1.85 9.37
N THR A 133 -4.19 -2.53 9.70
CA THR A 133 -3.41 -2.25 10.91
C THR A 133 -2.05 -1.68 10.55
N VAL A 134 -1.46 -0.93 11.48
CA VAL A 134 -0.09 -0.40 11.34
C VAL A 134 0.72 -0.96 12.50
N ASN A 135 1.75 -1.75 12.16
CA ASN A 135 2.65 -2.35 13.14
C ASN A 135 3.63 -1.30 13.70
N ASP A 136 4.26 -1.65 14.82
CA ASP A 136 5.41 -0.91 15.35
C ASP A 136 6.54 -0.86 14.32
N ALA A 137 7.31 0.24 14.33
CA ALA A 137 8.43 0.41 13.42
C ALA A 137 9.49 -0.69 13.62
N GLN A 138 9.89 -1.30 12.53
CA GLN A 138 10.90 -2.35 12.48
C GLN A 138 12.25 -1.78 12.05
N SER A 139 13.34 -2.40 12.55
CA SER A 139 14.68 -2.11 12.05
C SER A 139 14.86 -2.67 10.64
N VAL A 140 15.71 -2.01 9.85
CA VAL A 140 16.13 -2.50 8.54
C VAL A 140 16.74 -3.90 8.68
N PRO A 141 16.33 -4.89 7.86
CA PRO A 141 16.81 -6.27 7.99
C PRO A 141 18.30 -6.39 7.68
N ASN A 142 19.01 -7.17 8.50
CA ASN A 142 20.42 -7.46 8.28
C ASN A 142 20.64 -8.20 6.96
N GLY A 143 21.76 -7.91 6.28
CA GLY A 143 22.12 -8.55 5.01
C GLY A 143 21.30 -8.07 3.80
N ALA A 144 20.38 -7.13 3.97
CA ALA A 144 19.62 -6.55 2.87
C ALA A 144 20.42 -5.51 2.06
N TYR A 145 21.42 -4.89 2.66
CA TYR A 145 22.20 -3.81 2.05
C TYR A 145 23.29 -4.34 1.11
N ASP A 146 23.31 -3.83 -0.10
CA ASP A 146 24.35 -4.05 -1.10
C ASP A 146 25.25 -2.80 -1.17
N ALA A 147 26.52 -2.95 -0.80
CA ALA A 147 27.47 -1.86 -0.70
C ALA A 147 27.92 -1.31 -2.07
N ASP A 148 27.94 -2.14 -3.10
CA ASP A 148 28.33 -1.72 -4.45
C ASP A 148 27.23 -0.86 -5.08
N ARG A 149 25.97 -1.15 -4.73
CA ARG A 149 24.80 -0.40 -5.20
C ARG A 149 24.44 0.79 -4.31
N ASN A 150 24.82 0.77 -3.04
CA ASN A 150 24.27 1.65 -2.01
C ASN A 150 22.73 1.59 -1.96
N GLN A 151 22.19 0.37 -2.06
CA GLN A 151 20.76 0.07 -2.11
C GLN A 151 20.45 -1.18 -1.29
N TYR A 152 19.16 -1.44 -1.06
CA TYR A 152 18.71 -2.63 -0.35
C TYR A 152 17.91 -3.56 -1.25
N THR A 153 18.08 -4.88 -1.11
CA THR A 153 17.26 -5.84 -1.85
C THR A 153 15.83 -5.89 -1.29
N ALA A 154 14.86 -5.65 -2.16
CA ALA A 154 13.44 -5.63 -1.85
C ALA A 154 12.95 -6.96 -1.23
N GLU A 155 13.53 -8.09 -1.64
CA GLU A 155 13.14 -9.43 -1.18
C GLU A 155 13.22 -9.58 0.34
N THR A 156 14.27 -9.04 0.98
CA THR A 156 14.43 -9.09 2.44
C THR A 156 13.35 -8.30 3.20
N PHE A 157 12.83 -7.24 2.59
CA PHE A 157 11.76 -6.43 3.19
C PHE A 157 10.41 -7.14 3.07
N ILE A 158 10.14 -7.81 1.95
CA ILE A 158 8.96 -8.67 1.79
C ILE A 158 8.97 -9.77 2.86
N GLN A 159 10.09 -10.48 3.01
CA GLN A 159 10.23 -11.52 4.03
C GLN A 159 10.07 -10.99 5.46
N LEU A 160 10.46 -9.73 5.72
CA LEU A 160 10.22 -9.08 6.99
C LEU A 160 8.73 -8.77 7.19
N ALA A 161 8.05 -8.24 6.17
CA ALA A 161 6.61 -7.96 6.21
C ALA A 161 5.81 -9.24 6.51
N GLU A 162 6.10 -10.34 5.82
CA GLU A 162 5.43 -11.63 6.00
C GLU A 162 5.67 -12.26 7.38
N ARG A 163 6.83 -11.99 7.99
CA ARG A 163 7.17 -12.51 9.31
C ARG A 163 6.55 -11.69 10.44
N VAL A 164 6.48 -10.38 10.29
CA VAL A 164 6.00 -9.44 11.31
C VAL A 164 4.49 -9.28 11.25
N GLY A 165 3.97 -9.09 10.04
CA GLY A 165 2.55 -8.92 9.80
C GLY A 165 1.75 -10.19 10.05
N ARG A 166 0.49 -10.01 10.42
CA ARG A 166 -0.49 -11.05 10.72
C ARG A 166 -1.74 -10.92 9.87
N GLY A 167 -1.76 -9.94 8.96
CA GLY A 167 -2.82 -9.75 7.98
C GLY A 167 -2.79 -10.81 6.89
N ASP A 168 -3.88 -10.90 6.16
CA ASP A 168 -3.97 -11.69 4.92
C ASP A 168 -2.96 -11.19 3.89
N LYS A 169 -2.66 -9.89 3.93
CA LYS A 169 -1.66 -9.18 3.12
C LYS A 169 -0.82 -8.28 4.01
N ASN A 170 0.47 -8.16 3.69
CA ASN A 170 1.46 -7.49 4.53
C ASN A 170 2.37 -6.65 3.64
N ILE A 171 2.42 -5.34 3.88
CA ILE A 171 3.22 -4.41 3.09
C ILE A 171 4.28 -3.71 3.95
N ALA A 172 5.55 -3.96 3.64
CA ALA A 172 6.63 -3.16 4.18
C ALA A 172 6.67 -1.78 3.52
N ILE A 173 6.83 -0.72 4.30
CA ILE A 173 7.08 0.63 3.77
C ILE A 173 8.42 1.10 4.30
N THR A 174 9.29 1.62 3.43
CA THR A 174 10.63 2.03 3.83
C THR A 174 11.11 3.30 3.10
N PRO A 175 11.87 4.19 3.77
CA PRO A 175 12.51 5.33 3.12
C PRO A 175 13.82 4.95 2.39
N HIS A 176 14.22 3.67 2.42
CA HIS A 176 15.46 3.21 1.81
C HIS A 176 15.29 2.86 0.33
N ASP A 177 16.32 3.14 -0.49
CA ASP A 177 16.29 2.82 -1.91
C ASP A 177 16.35 1.31 -2.15
N LEU A 178 15.45 0.80 -2.98
CA LEU A 178 15.30 -0.63 -3.21
C LEU A 178 15.72 -1.05 -4.61
N PHE A 179 16.28 -2.25 -4.73
CA PHE A 179 16.51 -2.93 -5.99
C PHE A 179 15.98 -4.37 -5.95
N TYR A 180 15.79 -4.93 -7.14
CA TYR A 180 15.45 -6.34 -7.32
C TYR A 180 16.21 -6.92 -8.51
N ARG A 181 16.95 -8.02 -8.27
CA ARG A 181 17.79 -8.69 -9.25
C ARG A 181 18.71 -7.70 -10.00
N ARG A 182 18.55 -7.60 -11.33
CA ARG A 182 19.38 -6.79 -12.23
C ARG A 182 18.79 -5.40 -12.51
N ARG A 183 17.65 -5.04 -11.90
CA ARG A 183 17.06 -3.71 -12.08
C ARG A 183 17.89 -2.65 -11.36
N ASN A 184 17.93 -1.44 -11.91
CA ASN A 184 18.63 -0.32 -11.30
C ASN A 184 17.98 0.09 -9.96
N TYR A 185 16.64 0.03 -9.90
CA TYR A 185 15.84 0.24 -8.70
C TYR A 185 14.43 -0.29 -8.93
N VAL A 186 13.64 -0.33 -7.88
CA VAL A 186 12.19 -0.53 -7.92
C VAL A 186 11.51 0.45 -6.95
N PHE A 187 10.29 0.89 -7.29
CA PHE A 187 9.46 1.64 -6.33
C PHE A 187 8.83 0.70 -5.32
N GLY A 188 8.43 -0.49 -5.75
CA GLY A 188 7.98 -1.56 -4.90
C GLY A 188 8.23 -2.93 -5.52
N LEU A 189 7.91 -3.95 -4.76
CA LEU A 189 7.89 -5.33 -5.22
C LEU A 189 6.85 -6.11 -4.42
N ALA A 190 6.08 -6.92 -5.13
CA ALA A 190 5.18 -7.91 -4.59
C ALA A 190 5.34 -9.21 -5.36
N TYR A 191 5.05 -10.33 -4.69
CA TYR A 191 4.84 -11.59 -5.37
C TYR A 191 3.36 -11.73 -5.72
N LEU A 192 3.08 -12.14 -6.96
CA LEU A 192 1.71 -12.35 -7.44
C LEU A 192 1.01 -13.39 -6.56
N ASP A 193 -0.20 -13.06 -6.09
CA ASP A 193 -0.97 -13.87 -5.14
C ASP A 193 -0.24 -14.19 -3.80
N GLY A 194 0.87 -13.49 -3.53
CA GLY A 194 1.62 -13.62 -2.28
C GLY A 194 0.97 -12.90 -1.11
N SER A 195 1.47 -13.14 0.10
CA SER A 195 1.04 -12.41 1.30
C SER A 195 1.89 -11.18 1.60
N GLY A 196 3.00 -10.99 0.90
CA GLY A 196 4.00 -9.97 1.19
C GLY A 196 4.30 -9.04 0.02
N SER A 197 4.47 -7.76 0.33
CA SER A 197 4.97 -6.75 -0.60
C SER A 197 5.82 -5.70 0.12
N VAL A 198 6.48 -4.83 -0.66
CA VAL A 198 7.25 -3.70 -0.15
C VAL A 198 7.11 -2.48 -1.06
N VAL A 199 7.06 -1.28 -0.49
CA VAL A 199 7.21 0.00 -1.19
C VAL A 199 8.35 0.82 -0.58
N SER A 200 9.20 1.36 -1.46
CA SER A 200 10.20 2.36 -1.16
C SER A 200 9.67 3.76 -1.44
N THR A 201 9.76 4.65 -0.46
CA THR A 201 9.46 6.07 -0.67
C THR A 201 10.67 6.87 -1.18
N TYR A 202 11.86 6.25 -1.26
CA TYR A 202 13.13 6.95 -1.53
C TYR A 202 13.15 7.68 -2.87
N ARG A 203 12.58 7.09 -3.92
CA ARG A 203 12.55 7.71 -5.26
C ARG A 203 11.23 8.42 -5.57
N LEU A 204 10.20 8.23 -4.76
CA LEU A 204 8.91 8.90 -4.93
C LEU A 204 8.99 10.40 -4.60
N GLN A 205 9.98 10.80 -3.81
CA GLN A 205 10.31 12.19 -3.50
C GLN A 205 11.05 12.92 -4.65
N THR A 206 11.44 12.23 -5.72
CA THR A 206 12.16 12.85 -6.85
C THR A 206 11.23 13.73 -7.67
N SER A 207 11.67 14.92 -8.07
CA SER A 207 10.89 15.78 -8.98
C SER A 207 10.71 15.10 -10.34
N SER A 208 9.48 15.05 -10.85
CA SER A 208 9.17 14.32 -12.07
C SER A 208 9.68 15.02 -13.33
N ASP A 209 9.54 16.36 -13.43
CA ASP A 209 9.73 17.04 -14.72
C ASP A 209 10.21 18.51 -14.60
N GLY A 210 10.81 18.93 -13.48
CA GLY A 210 11.37 20.30 -13.37
C GLY A 210 10.40 21.44 -13.03
N GLY A 211 9.25 21.15 -12.40
CA GLY A 211 8.54 22.15 -11.57
C GLY A 211 7.32 22.86 -12.17
N PHE A 212 6.48 22.18 -12.95
CA PHE A 212 5.23 22.78 -13.48
C PHE A 212 3.92 22.19 -12.91
N SER A 213 3.97 21.54 -11.74
CA SER A 213 2.77 21.14 -11.03
C SER A 213 2.19 22.32 -10.23
N ASN A 214 0.88 22.57 -10.35
CA ASN A 214 0.16 23.46 -9.43
C ASN A 214 0.02 22.88 -8.01
N GLN A 215 0.51 21.65 -7.79
CA GLN A 215 0.50 20.92 -6.53
C GLN A 215 1.82 21.11 -5.80
N SER A 216 1.78 21.05 -4.46
CA SER A 216 3.00 21.09 -3.66
C SER A 216 3.80 19.79 -3.84
N ALA A 217 5.11 19.85 -3.59
CA ALA A 217 5.95 18.65 -3.63
C ALA A 217 5.49 17.58 -2.63
N ALA A 218 4.90 18.00 -1.49
CA ALA A 218 4.32 17.09 -0.50
C ALA A 218 3.09 16.37 -1.05
N ASP A 219 2.17 17.09 -1.71
CA ASP A 219 0.96 16.49 -2.28
C ASP A 219 1.30 15.45 -3.36
N ILE A 220 2.29 15.77 -4.20
CA ILE A 220 2.78 14.85 -5.26
C ILE A 220 3.44 13.62 -4.64
N PHE A 221 4.27 13.81 -3.62
CA PHE A 221 4.89 12.70 -2.90
C PHE A 221 3.85 11.78 -2.28
N GLU A 222 2.85 12.34 -1.59
CA GLU A 222 1.78 11.56 -0.97
C GLU A 222 0.93 10.82 -2.01
N ASP A 223 0.61 11.46 -3.14
CA ASP A 223 -0.10 10.82 -4.25
C ASP A 223 0.63 9.61 -4.80
N ARG A 224 1.94 9.74 -5.04
CA ARG A 224 2.77 8.62 -5.49
C ARG A 224 2.84 7.49 -4.47
N VAL A 225 2.97 7.83 -3.19
CA VAL A 225 2.98 6.83 -2.11
C VAL A 225 1.69 6.02 -2.14
N ARG A 226 0.52 6.67 -2.23
CA ARG A 226 -0.77 5.97 -2.30
C ARG A 226 -0.85 5.07 -3.53
N LYS A 227 -0.48 5.59 -4.70
CA LYS A 227 -0.49 4.82 -5.97
C LYS A 227 0.39 3.58 -5.93
N GLU A 228 1.62 3.68 -5.45
CA GLU A 228 2.52 2.51 -5.41
C GLU A 228 2.08 1.51 -4.33
N ILE A 229 1.56 1.96 -3.20
CA ILE A 229 1.03 1.07 -2.17
C ILE A 229 -0.17 0.27 -2.68
N VAL A 230 -1.10 0.93 -3.36
CA VAL A 230 -2.24 0.27 -3.98
C VAL A 230 -1.75 -0.68 -5.09
N HIS A 231 -0.80 -0.26 -5.93
CA HIS A 231 -0.22 -1.12 -6.98
C HIS A 231 0.35 -2.43 -6.42
N GLU A 232 1.21 -2.34 -5.41
CA GLU A 232 1.86 -3.53 -4.85
C GLU A 232 0.88 -4.44 -4.12
N ILE A 233 -0.10 -3.89 -3.39
CA ILE A 233 -1.16 -4.72 -2.81
C ILE A 233 -2.02 -5.35 -3.91
N GLY A 234 -2.28 -4.66 -5.03
CA GLY A 234 -2.97 -5.24 -6.17
C GLY A 234 -2.32 -6.52 -6.69
N HIS A 235 -0.99 -6.54 -6.80
CA HIS A 235 -0.26 -7.77 -7.15
C HIS A 235 -0.49 -8.89 -6.15
N THR A 236 -0.56 -8.58 -4.85
CA THR A 236 -0.84 -9.60 -3.83
C THR A 236 -2.27 -10.16 -3.90
N TYR A 237 -3.19 -9.46 -4.57
CA TYR A 237 -4.53 -9.95 -4.92
C TYR A 237 -4.57 -10.72 -6.27
N GLY A 238 -3.42 -10.96 -6.90
CA GLY A 238 -3.35 -11.69 -8.17
C GLY A 238 -3.51 -10.81 -9.40
N LEU A 239 -3.53 -9.49 -9.24
CA LEU A 239 -3.60 -8.59 -10.38
C LEU A 239 -2.24 -8.51 -11.07
N GLU A 240 -2.18 -8.87 -12.34
CA GLU A 240 -1.05 -8.54 -13.19
C GLU A 240 -1.06 -7.05 -13.60
N HIS A 241 0.00 -6.63 -14.28
CA HIS A 241 0.04 -5.29 -14.86
C HIS A 241 -1.11 -5.06 -15.84
N CYS A 242 -1.64 -3.84 -15.85
CA CYS A 242 -2.74 -3.43 -16.71
C CYS A 242 -2.27 -2.50 -17.84
N ASP A 243 -2.72 -2.76 -19.06
CA ASP A 243 -2.42 -1.90 -20.22
C ASP A 243 -3.13 -0.54 -20.18
N ASN A 244 -4.15 -0.37 -19.32
CA ASN A 244 -4.81 0.90 -19.13
C ASN A 244 -3.89 1.88 -18.38
N ASN A 245 -3.38 2.89 -19.07
CA ASN A 245 -2.46 3.89 -18.53
C ASN A 245 -3.02 4.75 -17.37
N ARG A 246 -4.34 4.70 -17.13
CA ARG A 246 -4.98 5.37 -15.98
C ARG A 246 -5.21 4.42 -14.81
N CYS A 247 -5.08 3.11 -14.99
CA CYS A 247 -5.22 2.14 -13.91
C CYS A 247 -4.00 2.18 -13.00
N VAL A 248 -4.22 2.10 -11.69
CA VAL A 248 -3.11 1.99 -10.71
C VAL A 248 -2.21 0.78 -10.98
N MET A 249 -2.74 -0.30 -11.56
CA MET A 249 -1.98 -1.49 -11.98
C MET A 249 -1.13 -1.29 -13.26
N ASN A 250 -1.10 -0.09 -13.85
CA ASN A 250 -0.19 0.18 -14.95
C ASN A 250 1.26 0.21 -14.47
N PHE A 251 2.14 -0.50 -15.17
CA PHE A 251 3.57 -0.56 -14.83
C PHE A 251 4.23 0.82 -14.97
N SER A 252 4.95 1.26 -13.93
CA SER A 252 5.54 2.60 -13.86
C SER A 252 7.05 2.53 -13.62
N PRO A 253 7.89 2.63 -14.66
CA PRO A 253 9.35 2.58 -14.50
C PRO A 253 9.93 3.89 -13.92
N THR A 254 9.25 5.03 -14.07
CA THR A 254 9.68 6.33 -13.54
C THR A 254 8.54 7.04 -12.80
N VAL A 255 8.87 8.04 -11.99
CA VAL A 255 7.88 8.86 -11.27
C VAL A 255 6.92 9.57 -12.21
N ARG A 256 7.31 9.82 -13.46
CA ARG A 256 6.44 10.43 -14.47
C ARG A 256 5.31 9.50 -14.87
N GLU A 257 5.57 8.21 -15.01
CA GLU A 257 4.50 7.24 -15.26
C GLU A 257 3.60 7.04 -14.03
N VAL A 258 4.17 7.11 -12.81
CA VAL A 258 3.36 7.12 -11.57
C VAL A 258 2.43 8.33 -11.53
N ASP A 259 2.89 9.50 -11.97
CA ASP A 259 2.08 10.72 -12.02
C ASP A 259 0.92 10.61 -13.04
N ILE A 260 1.09 9.82 -14.11
CA ILE A 260 0.09 9.66 -15.17
C ILE A 260 -1.07 8.74 -14.75
N LYS A 261 -0.79 7.67 -14.00
CA LYS A 261 -1.84 6.75 -13.56
C LYS A 261 -2.71 7.36 -12.47
N GLU A 262 -3.91 6.84 -12.27
CA GLU A 262 -4.76 7.19 -11.13
C GLU A 262 -4.51 6.24 -9.97
N GLU A 263 -4.95 6.63 -8.77
CA GLU A 263 -4.88 5.79 -7.56
C GLU A 263 -5.83 4.59 -7.62
N ASN A 264 -6.86 4.65 -8.47
CA ASN A 264 -7.92 3.65 -8.51
C ASN A 264 -7.65 2.52 -9.51
N LEU A 265 -8.16 1.34 -9.18
CA LEU A 265 -8.29 0.21 -10.10
C LEU A 265 -9.30 0.55 -11.21
N CYS A 266 -8.98 0.18 -12.45
CA CYS A 266 -9.98 0.25 -13.52
C CYS A 266 -11.06 -0.83 -13.32
N GLY A 267 -12.22 -0.65 -13.98
CA GLY A 267 -13.34 -1.59 -13.84
C GLY A 267 -13.00 -3.05 -14.19
N SER A 268 -12.00 -3.30 -15.03
CA SER A 268 -11.53 -4.66 -15.32
C SER A 268 -10.77 -5.28 -14.16
N CYS A 269 -9.83 -4.55 -13.54
CA CYS A 269 -9.10 -5.03 -12.37
C CYS A 269 -10.01 -5.16 -11.14
N GLN A 270 -10.96 -4.24 -10.94
CA GLN A 270 -11.93 -4.32 -9.84
C GLN A 270 -12.77 -5.60 -9.87
N ARG A 271 -13.12 -6.09 -11.06
CA ARG A 271 -13.90 -7.34 -11.20
C ARG A 271 -13.11 -8.61 -10.88
N LEU A 272 -11.79 -8.53 -10.76
CA LEU A 272 -10.95 -9.70 -10.45
C LEU A 272 -10.72 -9.88 -8.95
N ILE A 273 -10.91 -8.82 -8.14
CA ILE A 273 -10.66 -8.83 -6.69
C ILE A 273 -11.94 -8.99 -5.84
N GLY A 274 -13.10 -9.22 -6.47
CA GLY A 274 -14.43 -9.29 -5.84
C GLY A 274 -15.07 -10.65 -5.93
#